data_AF-A0A251VFH3-F1
#
_entry.id   AF-A0A251VFH3-F1
#
_cell.length_a   1.000
_cell.length_b   1.000
_cell.length_c   1.000
_cell.angle_alpha   90.00
_cell.angle_beta   90.00
_cell.angle_gamma   90.00
#
_symmetry.space_group_name_H-M   'P 1'
#
loop_
_entity.id
_entity.type
_entity.pdbx_description
1 polymer ?
#
loop_
_entity_poly.entity_id
_entity_poly.type
_entity_poly.pdbx_seq_one_letter_code
_entity_poly.pdbx_strand_id
1 'polypeptide(L)'
;MPDFYKYLEMGLQNFEEYQVCAVTVGVVGDICRALDEKVLPWCDGSMTQLLKDLSSNQLHRSVKPPIFSCFGDISLAIGENFEKYLMYAMPMLQSAAELSSHTSGADDEMIEYTNLLRNGILEAYSGIFQGFKNSPKTQLLIPYAPYILQFLDLIYMEKDM
;
A
#
# COMPACT_ATOMS: atom_id res chain seq x y z
N MET A 1 2.18 14.67 -16.44
CA MET A 1 2.39 13.70 -17.53
C MET A 1 1.04 13.16 -18.04
N PRO A 2 0.24 13.98 -18.75
CA PRO A 2 -1.12 13.59 -19.12
C PRO A 2 -1.20 12.45 -20.13
N ASP A 3 -0.25 12.35 -21.07
CA ASP A 3 -0.27 11.28 -22.07
C ASP A 3 0.19 9.92 -21.51
N PHE A 4 1.19 9.92 -20.64
CA PHE A 4 1.67 8.71 -19.98
C PHE A 4 0.66 8.16 -18.97
N TYR A 5 -0.04 9.04 -18.24
CA TYR A 5 -1.00 8.66 -17.21
C TYR A 5 -2.13 7.75 -17.73
N LYS A 6 -2.55 7.92 -18.99
CA LYS A 6 -3.53 7.05 -19.64
C LYS A 6 -3.07 5.58 -19.66
N TYR A 7 -1.79 5.34 -19.90
CA TYR A 7 -1.22 3.99 -19.92
C TYR A 7 -1.09 3.41 -18.51
N LEU A 8 -0.83 4.25 -17.50
CA LEU A 8 -0.88 3.83 -16.10
C LEU A 8 -2.29 3.38 -15.71
N GLU A 9 -3.33 4.16 -16.05
CA GLU A 9 -4.72 3.77 -15.78
C GLU A 9 -5.09 2.46 -16.48
N MET A 10 -4.68 2.29 -17.74
CA MET A 10 -4.89 1.03 -18.48
C MET A 10 -4.20 -0.17 -17.81
N GLY A 11 -2.96 -0.01 -17.36
CA GLY A 11 -2.20 -1.07 -16.71
C GLY A 11 -2.77 -1.45 -15.34
N LEU A 12 -3.20 -0.48 -14.54
CA LEU A 12 -3.83 -0.72 -13.24
C LEU A 12 -5.18 -1.44 -13.39
N GLN A 13 -5.94 -1.15 -14.46
CA GLN A 13 -7.23 -1.79 -14.73
C GLN A 13 -7.13 -3.19 -15.34
N ASN A 14 -5.93 -3.67 -15.69
CA ASN A 14 -5.75 -4.96 -16.33
C ASN A 14 -5.71 -6.11 -15.31
N PHE A 15 -6.89 -6.64 -14.99
CA PHE A 15 -7.03 -7.79 -14.08
C PHE A 15 -6.64 -9.13 -14.72
N GLU A 16 -6.63 -9.24 -16.06
CA GLU A 16 -6.30 -10.48 -16.76
C GLU A 16 -4.80 -10.79 -16.67
N GLU A 17 -3.95 -9.76 -16.81
CA GLU A 17 -2.51 -9.87 -16.64
C GLU A 17 -2.05 -9.23 -15.34
N TYR A 18 -2.22 -9.96 -14.23
CA TYR A 18 -1.85 -9.47 -12.89
C TYR A 18 -0.39 -9.04 -12.76
N GLN A 19 0.53 -9.62 -13.54
CA GLN A 19 1.94 -9.22 -13.56
C GLN A 19 2.12 -7.81 -14.11
N VAL A 20 1.37 -7.46 -15.17
CA VAL A 20 1.37 -6.10 -15.74
C VAL A 20 0.78 -5.11 -14.75
N CYS A 21 -0.31 -5.48 -14.07
CA CYS A 21 -0.89 -4.66 -13.02
C CYS A 21 0.14 -4.41 -11.89
N ALA A 22 0.79 -5.46 -11.37
CA ALA A 22 1.82 -5.34 -10.33
C ALA A 22 3.01 -4.45 -10.74
N VAL A 23 3.51 -4.59 -11.97
CA VAL A 23 4.58 -3.74 -12.50
C VAL A 23 4.09 -2.28 -12.62
N THR A 24 2.86 -2.07 -13.09
CA THR A 24 2.29 -0.73 -13.24
C THR A 24 2.18 -0.03 -11.89
N VAL A 25 1.78 -0.75 -10.83
CA VAL A 25 1.77 -0.23 -9.46
C VAL A 25 3.18 0.20 -9.02
N GLY A 26 4.20 -0.61 -9.31
CA GLY A 26 5.60 -0.25 -9.03
C GLY A 26 6.03 1.03 -9.74
N VAL A 27 5.65 1.20 -11.01
CA VAL A 27 5.92 2.42 -11.79
C VAL A 27 5.24 3.64 -11.18
N VAL A 28 4.03 3.51 -10.62
CA VAL A 28 3.38 4.61 -9.88
C VAL A 28 4.22 5.02 -8.67
N GLY A 29 4.73 4.05 -7.90
CA GLY A 29 5.63 4.31 -6.78
C GLY A 29 6.92 5.01 -7.21
N ASP A 30 7.56 4.56 -8.30
CA ASP A 30 8.76 5.19 -8.85
C ASP A 30 8.49 6.64 -9.32
N ILE A 31 7.32 6.91 -9.90
CA ILE A 31 6.90 8.25 -10.29
C ILE A 31 6.71 9.15 -9.07
N CYS A 32 6.09 8.63 -8.00
CA CYS A 32 5.95 9.35 -6.75
C CYS A 32 7.32 9.76 -6.20
N ARG A 33 8.29 8.83 -6.17
CA ARG A 33 9.66 9.09 -5.72
C ARG A 33 10.43 10.06 -6.63
N ALA A 34 10.19 10.02 -7.94
CA ALA A 34 10.91 10.83 -8.91
C ALA A 34 10.37 12.27 -9.04
N LEU A 35 9.07 12.47 -8.79
CA LEU A 35 8.41 13.75 -8.97
C LEU A 35 8.11 14.50 -7.67
N ASP A 36 8.17 13.82 -6.52
CA ASP A 36 7.73 14.34 -5.23
C ASP A 36 6.34 14.99 -5.34
N GLU A 37 6.13 16.15 -4.70
CA GLU A 37 4.86 16.87 -4.66
C GLU A 37 4.27 17.18 -6.05
N LYS A 38 5.07 17.18 -7.12
CA LYS A 38 4.58 17.42 -8.48
C LYS A 38 3.61 16.34 -8.94
N VAL A 39 3.63 15.15 -8.31
CA VAL A 39 2.71 14.05 -8.62
C VAL A 39 1.27 14.30 -8.16
N LEU A 40 1.05 15.28 -7.27
CA LEU A 40 -0.23 15.57 -6.62
C LEU A 40 -1.46 15.62 -7.57
N PRO A 41 -1.39 16.20 -8.80
CA PRO A 41 -2.53 16.24 -9.71
C PRO A 41 -3.01 14.86 -10.20
N TRP A 42 -2.17 13.82 -10.10
CA TRP A 42 -2.46 12.46 -10.57
C TRP A 42 -2.74 11.48 -9.42
N CYS A 43 -2.53 11.89 -8.17
CA CYS A 43 -2.72 11.03 -7.00
C CYS A 43 -4.17 10.62 -6.79
N ASP A 44 -5.15 11.48 -7.07
CA ASP A 44 -6.56 11.16 -6.86
C ASP A 44 -7.03 10.00 -7.74
N GLY A 45 -6.68 10.03 -9.04
CA GLY A 45 -7.02 8.94 -9.94
C GLY A 45 -6.24 7.66 -9.61
N SER A 46 -4.95 7.78 -9.27
CA SER A 46 -4.12 6.63 -8.88
C SER A 46 -4.67 5.95 -7.63
N MET A 47 -4.94 6.71 -6.56
CA MET A 47 -5.50 6.19 -5.31
C MET A 47 -6.87 5.55 -5.52
N THR A 48 -7.73 6.16 -6.33
CA THR A 48 -9.06 5.60 -6.66
C THR A 48 -8.93 4.23 -7.29
N GLN A 49 -8.01 4.08 -8.26
CA GLN A 49 -7.80 2.81 -8.94
C GLN A 49 -7.17 1.77 -8.02
N LEU A 50 -6.13 2.12 -7.26
CA LEU A 50 -5.48 1.21 -6.30
C LEU A 50 -6.46 0.68 -5.23
N LEU A 51 -7.34 1.55 -4.70
CA LEU A 51 -8.38 1.15 -3.74
C LEU A 51 -9.44 0.23 -4.36
N LYS A 52 -9.80 0.48 -5.63
CA LYS A 52 -10.70 -0.39 -6.39
C LYS A 52 -10.10 -1.76 -6.61
N ASP A 53 -8.80 -1.82 -6.94
CA ASP A 53 -8.10 -3.08 -7.16
C ASP A 53 -8.08 -3.92 -5.88
N LEU A 54 -7.74 -3.32 -4.73
CA LEU A 54 -7.75 -4.02 -3.44
C LEU A 54 -9.15 -4.51 -3.02
N SER A 55 -10.21 -3.84 -3.47
CA SER A 55 -11.60 -4.21 -3.20
C SER A 55 -12.14 -5.28 -4.18
N SER A 56 -11.38 -5.62 -5.23
CA SER A 56 -11.79 -6.58 -6.24
C SER A 56 -11.49 -8.02 -5.80
N ASN A 57 -12.49 -8.89 -5.86
CA ASN A 57 -12.32 -10.33 -5.65
C ASN A 57 -11.61 -11.03 -6.81
N GLN A 58 -11.44 -10.35 -7.95
CA GLN A 58 -10.73 -10.87 -9.11
C GLN A 58 -9.23 -10.56 -9.08
N LEU A 59 -8.78 -9.69 -8.16
CA LEU A 59 -7.38 -9.30 -8.08
C LEU A 59 -6.53 -10.47 -7.56
N HIS A 60 -5.49 -10.82 -8.31
CA HIS A 60 -4.53 -11.82 -7.86
C HIS A 60 -3.81 -11.35 -6.58
N ARG A 61 -3.68 -12.25 -5.60
CA ARG A 61 -3.14 -11.93 -4.27
C ARG A 61 -1.78 -11.22 -4.31
N SER A 62 -0.92 -11.58 -5.26
CA SER A 62 0.44 -11.02 -5.41
C SER A 62 0.48 -9.54 -5.78
N VAL A 63 -0.64 -8.94 -6.20
CA VAL A 63 -0.72 -7.51 -6.52
C VAL A 63 -1.01 -6.66 -5.28
N LYS A 64 -1.55 -7.26 -4.20
CA LYS A 64 -1.85 -6.53 -2.97
C LYS A 64 -0.58 -5.95 -2.30
N PRO A 65 0.51 -6.71 -2.11
CA PRO A 65 1.74 -6.18 -1.52
C PRO A 65 2.28 -4.91 -2.20
N PRO A 66 2.50 -4.87 -3.54
CA PRO A 66 3.00 -3.66 -4.19
C PRO A 66 2.02 -2.48 -4.11
N ILE A 67 0.70 -2.71 -4.05
CA ILE A 67 -0.26 -1.63 -3.84
C ILE A 67 -0.05 -0.97 -2.47
N PHE A 68 0.17 -1.76 -1.41
CA PHE A 68 0.43 -1.22 -0.09
C PHE A 68 1.75 -0.45 -0.05
N SER A 69 2.83 -0.99 -0.60
CA SER A 69 4.11 -0.26 -0.75
C SER A 69 3.89 1.08 -1.46
N CYS A 70 3.10 1.09 -2.54
CA CYS A 70 2.78 2.29 -3.31
C CYS A 70 1.99 3.33 -2.49
N PHE A 71 1.13 2.93 -1.54
CA PHE A 71 0.51 3.90 -0.62
C PHE A 71 1.56 4.64 0.21
N GLY A 72 2.60 3.93 0.67
CA GLY A 72 3.74 4.54 1.34
C GLY A 72 4.46 5.55 0.45
N ASP A 73 4.77 5.17 -0.80
CA ASP A 73 5.43 6.05 -1.76
C ASP A 73 4.61 7.30 -2.11
N ILE A 74 3.29 7.15 -2.29
CA ILE A 74 2.39 8.29 -2.52
C ILE A 74 2.41 9.21 -1.31
N SER A 75 2.27 8.67 -0.09
CA SER A 75 2.27 9.47 1.12
C SER A 75 3.60 10.18 1.36
N LEU A 76 4.73 9.54 1.03
CA LEU A 76 6.05 10.18 1.06
C LEU A 76 6.13 11.35 0.10
N ALA A 77 5.61 11.20 -1.12
CA ALA A 77 5.71 12.21 -2.16
C ALA A 77 4.81 13.43 -1.90
N ILE A 78 3.61 13.25 -1.36
CA ILE A 78 2.63 14.34 -1.19
C ILE A 78 2.47 14.82 0.26
N GLY A 79 3.13 14.17 1.20
CA GLY A 79 3.11 14.49 2.62
C GLY A 79 1.70 14.54 3.21
N GLU A 80 1.38 15.62 3.93
CA GLU A 80 0.09 15.78 4.61
C GLU A 80 -1.12 15.84 3.65
N ASN A 81 -0.92 16.03 2.34
CA ASN A 81 -2.00 15.92 1.36
C ASN A 81 -2.56 14.50 1.26
N PHE A 82 -1.86 13.50 1.82
CA PHE A 82 -2.35 12.14 1.92
C PHE A 82 -3.48 11.98 2.95
N GLU A 83 -3.76 12.99 3.78
CA GLU A 83 -4.82 12.98 4.79
C GLU A 83 -6.17 12.51 4.25
N LYS A 84 -6.57 12.99 3.07
CA LYS A 84 -7.83 12.62 2.42
C LYS A 84 -7.95 11.13 2.10
N TYR A 85 -6.83 10.41 2.03
CA TYR A 85 -6.80 8.99 1.74
C TYR A 85 -6.71 8.12 2.99
N LEU A 86 -6.33 8.67 4.15
CA LEU A 86 -6.13 7.89 5.39
C LEU A 86 -7.36 7.06 5.77
N MET A 87 -8.56 7.65 5.64
CA MET A 87 -9.81 6.98 5.99
C MET A 87 -10.12 5.75 5.12
N TYR A 88 -9.49 5.63 3.95
CA TYR A 88 -9.63 4.49 3.04
C TYR A 88 -8.43 3.55 3.09
N ALA A 89 -7.21 4.09 3.14
CA ALA A 89 -5.98 3.32 3.12
C ALA A 89 -5.76 2.55 4.44
N MET A 90 -6.06 3.17 5.60
CA MET A 90 -5.79 2.55 6.90
C MET A 90 -6.63 1.30 7.17
N PRO A 91 -7.96 1.28 6.92
CA PRO A 91 -8.74 0.05 7.04
C PRO A 91 -8.23 -1.08 6.14
N MET A 92 -7.78 -0.77 4.92
CA MET A 92 -7.26 -1.77 3.99
C MET A 92 -5.95 -2.38 4.47
N LEU A 93 -5.06 -1.56 5.04
CA LEU A 93 -3.84 -2.04 5.69
C LEU A 93 -4.14 -2.93 6.89
N GLN A 94 -5.12 -2.57 7.72
CA GLN A 94 -5.54 -3.36 8.88
C GLN A 94 -6.09 -4.72 8.46
N SER A 95 -7.02 -4.76 7.49
CA SER A 95 -7.56 -6.02 6.98
C SER A 95 -6.49 -6.92 6.37
N ALA A 96 -5.49 -6.35 5.69
CA ALA A 96 -4.36 -7.10 5.15
C ALA A 96 -3.43 -7.63 6.25
N ALA A 97 -3.20 -6.86 7.31
CA ALA A 97 -2.42 -7.27 8.46
C ALA A 97 -3.05 -8.48 9.17
N GLU A 98 -4.37 -8.44 9.39
CA GLU A 98 -5.13 -9.58 9.94
C GLU A 98 -5.05 -10.81 9.03
N LEU A 99 -5.19 -10.65 7.71
CA LEU A 99 -5.06 -11.77 6.77
C LEU A 99 -3.66 -12.41 6.83
N SER A 100 -2.62 -11.61 7.04
CA SER A 100 -1.23 -12.09 7.13
C SER A 100 -0.92 -12.89 8.41
N SER A 101 -1.77 -12.84 9.44
CA SER A 101 -1.59 -13.62 10.68
C SER A 101 -2.32 -14.97 10.66
N HIS A 102 -3.30 -15.14 9.77
CA HIS A 102 -4.08 -16.37 9.65
C HIS A 102 -3.52 -17.38 8.63
N THR A 103 -2.37 -17.07 8.05
CA THR A 103 -1.82 -17.79 6.90
C THR A 103 -0.64 -18.71 7.26
N SER A 104 -0.30 -18.82 8.54
CA SER A 104 0.84 -19.56 9.06
C SER A 104 0.72 -21.08 8.78
N GLY A 105 1.67 -21.64 8.03
CA GLY A 105 1.92 -23.09 7.99
C GLY A 105 1.32 -23.90 6.83
N ALA A 106 0.93 -23.27 5.71
CA ALA A 106 0.27 -23.99 4.61
C ALA A 106 1.21 -24.58 3.53
N ASP A 107 2.30 -23.88 3.15
CA ASP A 107 3.37 -24.31 2.22
C ASP A 107 4.41 -23.16 2.08
N ASP A 108 5.61 -23.42 1.53
CA ASP A 108 6.69 -22.43 1.31
C ASP A 108 6.22 -21.22 0.48
N GLU A 109 5.42 -21.45 -0.56
CA GLU A 109 4.85 -20.36 -1.39
C GLU A 109 3.94 -19.42 -0.58
N MET A 110 3.19 -19.97 0.37
CA MET A 110 2.28 -19.19 1.20
C MET A 110 3.04 -18.36 2.23
N ILE A 111 4.14 -18.90 2.75
CA ILE A 111 5.07 -18.19 3.64
C ILE A 111 5.70 -17.00 2.89
N GLU A 112 6.19 -17.23 1.67
CA GLU A 112 6.78 -16.17 0.83
C GLU A 112 5.76 -15.05 0.55
N TYR A 113 4.55 -15.41 0.12
CA TYR A 113 3.47 -14.45 -0.10
C TYR A 113 3.14 -13.65 1.17
N THR A 114 3.06 -14.31 2.32
CA THR A 114 2.76 -13.67 3.61
C THR A 114 3.85 -12.66 3.98
N ASN A 115 5.12 -13.01 3.78
CA ASN A 115 6.24 -12.12 4.02
C ASN A 115 6.24 -10.92 3.07
N LEU A 116 5.93 -11.13 1.78
CA LEU A 116 5.75 -10.03 0.83
C LEU A 116 4.63 -9.08 1.28
N LEU A 117 3.48 -9.63 1.68
CA LEU A 117 2.36 -8.85 2.17
C LEU A 117 2.73 -8.02 3.41
N ARG A 118 3.44 -8.62 4.36
CA ARG A 118 3.91 -7.92 5.56
C ARG A 118 4.88 -6.80 5.24
N ASN A 119 5.85 -7.05 4.35
CA ASN A 119 6.77 -6.01 3.89
C ASN A 119 6.01 -4.84 3.26
N GLY A 120 5.04 -5.10 2.38
CA GLY A 120 4.24 -4.03 1.77
C GLY A 120 3.45 -3.21 2.79
N ILE A 121 2.89 -3.85 3.82
CA ILE A 121 2.19 -3.16 4.92
C ILE A 121 3.16 -2.31 5.75
N LEU A 122 4.34 -2.85 6.09
CA LEU A 122 5.37 -2.13 6.86
C LEU A 122 5.92 -0.94 6.09
N GLU A 123 6.17 -1.09 4.78
CA GLU A 123 6.57 -0.01 3.88
C GLU A 123 5.49 1.07 3.81
N ALA A 124 4.21 0.68 3.72
CA ALA A 124 3.08 1.61 3.74
C ALA A 124 3.07 2.45 5.03
N TYR A 125 3.12 1.81 6.20
CA TYR A 125 3.12 2.52 7.48
C TYR A 125 4.35 3.43 7.61
N SER A 126 5.53 2.93 7.22
CA SER A 126 6.76 3.71 7.23
C SER A 126 6.65 4.95 6.33
N GLY A 127 6.15 4.79 5.10
CA GLY A 127 5.98 5.88 4.16
C GLY A 127 4.93 6.90 4.62
N ILE A 128 3.82 6.44 5.18
CA ILE A 128 2.78 7.31 5.74
C ILE A 128 3.34 8.12 6.92
N PHE A 129 4.01 7.48 7.87
CA PHE A 129 4.57 8.16 9.02
C PHE A 129 5.63 9.19 8.64
N GLN A 130 6.46 8.84 7.66
CA GLN A 130 7.46 9.76 7.13
C GLN A 130 6.83 10.91 6.34
N GLY A 131 5.76 10.66 5.56
CA GLY A 131 5.04 11.70 4.83
C GLY A 131 4.39 12.75 5.75
N PHE A 132 3.93 12.34 6.93
CA PHE A 132 3.41 13.25 7.95
C PHE A 132 4.48 13.80 8.90
N LYS A 133 5.76 13.40 8.74
CA LYS A 133 6.84 13.84 9.62
C LYS A 133 6.94 15.37 9.60
N ASN A 134 6.92 15.97 10.78
CA ASN A 134 6.91 17.43 11.00
C ASN A 134 5.61 18.15 10.59
N SER A 135 4.56 17.45 10.16
CA SER A 135 3.23 18.03 9.97
C SER A 135 2.48 18.12 11.31
N PRO A 136 1.73 19.21 11.58
CA PRO A 136 0.83 19.26 12.72
C PRO A 136 -0.26 18.18 12.67
N LYS A 137 -0.51 17.59 11.49
CA LYS A 137 -1.50 16.53 11.27
C LYS A 137 -1.01 15.14 11.66
N THR A 138 0.20 15.00 12.20
CA THR A 138 0.70 13.73 12.77
C THR A 138 -0.28 13.14 13.80
N GLN A 139 -1.03 13.99 14.51
CA GLN A 139 -2.05 13.56 15.48
C GLN A 139 -3.15 12.68 14.87
N LEU A 140 -3.42 12.82 13.57
CA LEU A 140 -4.39 11.98 12.84
C LEU A 140 -3.94 10.51 12.75
N LEU A 141 -2.64 10.25 12.96
CA LEU A 141 -2.09 8.90 12.91
C LEU A 141 -2.19 8.15 14.26
N ILE A 142 -2.39 8.88 15.36
CA ILE A 142 -2.45 8.31 16.72
C ILE A 142 -3.50 7.19 16.86
N PRO A 143 -4.73 7.33 16.33
CA PRO A 143 -5.74 6.27 16.44
C PRO A 143 -5.33 4.94 15.80
N TYR A 144 -4.39 4.95 14.85
CA TYR A 144 -3.93 3.76 14.15
C TYR A 144 -2.75 3.06 14.86
N ALA A 145 -2.06 3.74 15.79
CA ALA A 145 -0.88 3.22 16.46
C ALA A 145 -1.10 1.88 17.19
N PRO A 146 -2.22 1.65 17.93
CA PRO A 146 -2.45 0.36 18.58
C PRO A 146 -2.50 -0.82 17.61
N TYR A 147 -3.13 -0.63 16.44
CA TYR A 147 -3.23 -1.67 15.41
C TYR A 147 -1.87 -2.01 14.79
N ILE A 148 -1.03 -0.99 14.62
CA ILE A 148 0.32 -1.17 14.08
C ILE A 148 1.20 -1.93 15.07
N LEU A 149 1.12 -1.58 16.36
CA LEU A 149 1.83 -2.32 17.42
C LEU A 149 1.34 -3.76 17.51
N GLN A 150 0.03 -3.99 17.47
CA GLN A 150 -0.53 -5.33 17.44
C GLN A 150 -0.02 -6.14 16.24
N PHE A 151 0.05 -5.53 15.06
CA PHE A 151 0.59 -6.18 13.86
C PHE A 151 2.07 -6.56 14.03
N LEU A 152 2.89 -5.66 14.59
CA LEU A 152 4.30 -5.92 14.88
C LEU A 152 4.47 -7.05 15.91
N ASP A 153 3.65 -7.07 16.96
CA ASP A 153 3.64 -8.15 17.96
C ASP A 153 3.30 -9.50 17.31
N LEU A 154 2.32 -9.54 16.41
CA LEU A 154 1.96 -10.76 15.68
C LEU A 154 3.12 -11.27 14.80
N ILE A 155 3.82 -10.37 14.10
CA ILE A 155 5.01 -10.75 13.30
C ILE A 155 6.11 -11.30 14.21
N TYR A 156 6.34 -10.65 15.36
CA TYR A 156 7.38 -11.08 16.29
C TYR A 156 7.10 -12.48 16.85
N MET A 157 5.87 -12.72 17.32
CA MET A 157 5.49 -13.98 17.96
C MET A 157 5.51 -15.18 16.99
N GLU A 158 5.30 -14.96 15.69
CA GLU A 158 5.36 -16.04 14.71
C GLU A 158 6.79 -16.52 14.43
N LYS A 159 7.81 -15.69 14.70
CA LYS A 159 9.23 -16.09 14.57
C LYS A 159 9.68 -17.10 15.62
N ASP A 160 8.97 -17.14 16.75
CA ASP A 160 9.25 -18.03 17.90
C ASP A 160 8.44 -19.34 17.87
N MET A 161 7.61 -19.55 16.84
CA MET A 161 6.88 -20.81 16.58
C MET A 161 7.54 -21.65 15.49
#